data_AF-A0A3P3ZFS9-F1
#
_entry.id   AF-A0A3P3ZFS9-F1
#
_cell.length_a   1.000
_cell.length_b   1.000
_cell.length_c   1.000
_cell.angle_alpha   90.00
_cell.angle_beta   90.00
_cell.angle_gamma   90.00
#
_symmetry.space_group_name_H-M   'P 1'
#
loop_
_entity.id
_entity.type
_entity.pdbx_description
1 polymer ?
#
loop_
_entity_poly.entity_id
_entity_poly.type
_entity_poly.pdbx_seq_one_letter_code
_entity_poly.pdbx_strand_id
1 'polypeptide(L)'
;MWIDFSSTEIDAANMPYIRMAYEKDTSDVPADALDKVKAVLAGLEEVLSVRTFLVGERLSIADLAVAFSIQWVYRCNRKHGHTLAKEYRAVYRHYNTVMRHPKILAVMRREGAALGPLRN
;
A
#
# COMPACT_ATOMS: atom_id res chain seq x y z
N MET A 1 7.35 -14.75 -3.65
CA MET A 1 8.11 -14.08 -2.57
C MET A 1 7.48 -12.72 -2.30
N TRP A 2 7.68 -12.05 -1.14
CA TRP A 2 6.99 -10.78 -0.81
C TRP A 2 7.20 -9.65 -1.83
N ILE A 3 8.38 -9.62 -2.46
CA ILE A 3 8.68 -8.67 -3.54
C ILE A 3 7.77 -8.95 -4.74
N ASP A 4 7.70 -10.19 -5.21
CA ASP A 4 6.79 -10.56 -6.31
C ASP A 4 5.33 -10.25 -5.93
N PHE A 5 4.91 -10.65 -4.72
CA PHE A 5 3.56 -10.41 -4.20
C PHE A 5 3.15 -8.93 -4.26
N SER A 6 4.06 -8.01 -3.96
CA SER A 6 3.77 -6.57 -4.04
C SER A 6 3.35 -6.15 -5.47
N SER A 7 4.01 -6.70 -6.48
CA SER A 7 3.72 -6.40 -7.89
C SER A 7 2.58 -7.23 -8.48
N THR A 8 2.54 -8.54 -8.22
CA THR A 8 1.65 -9.48 -8.89
C THR A 8 0.29 -9.59 -8.22
N GLU A 9 0.18 -9.23 -6.93
CA GLU A 9 -1.07 -9.29 -6.18
C GLU A 9 -1.54 -7.88 -5.82
N ILE A 10 -0.75 -7.11 -5.06
CA ILE A 10 -1.19 -5.79 -4.56
C ILE A 10 -1.35 -4.79 -5.71
N ASP A 11 -0.29 -4.57 -6.48
CA ASP A 11 -0.32 -3.62 -7.59
C ASP A 11 -1.28 -4.09 -8.68
N ALA A 12 -1.28 -5.38 -9.03
CA ALA A 12 -2.21 -5.94 -10.01
C ALA A 12 -3.69 -5.74 -9.61
N ALA A 13 -4.06 -6.00 -8.36
CA ALA A 13 -5.41 -5.74 -7.86
C ALA A 13 -5.75 -4.23 -7.87
N ASN A 14 -4.77 -3.38 -7.57
CA ASN A 14 -4.95 -1.94 -7.50
C ASN A 14 -4.84 -1.21 -8.86
N MET A 15 -4.39 -1.89 -9.92
CA MET A 15 -4.13 -1.27 -11.23
C MET A 15 -5.28 -0.45 -11.79
N PRO A 16 -6.56 -0.90 -11.73
CA PRO A 16 -7.67 -0.08 -12.20
C PRO A 16 -7.72 1.31 -11.54
N TYR A 17 -7.42 1.39 -10.23
CA TYR A 17 -7.37 2.66 -9.51
C TYR A 17 -6.13 3.49 -9.84
N ILE A 18 -4.98 2.86 -10.08
CA ILE A 18 -3.77 3.57 -10.52
C ILE A 18 -4.00 4.19 -11.89
N ARG A 19 -4.55 3.41 -12.83
CA ARG A 19 -4.93 3.87 -14.17
C ARG A 19 -5.91 5.04 -14.10
N MET A 20 -7.00 4.90 -13.35
CA MET A 20 -7.95 6.00 -13.14
C MET A 20 -7.28 7.28 -12.56
N ALA A 21 -6.24 7.14 -11.73
CA ALA A 21 -5.56 8.29 -11.12
C ALA A 21 -4.61 9.03 -12.07
N TYR A 22 -4.10 8.37 -13.12
CA TYR A 22 -3.01 8.89 -13.97
C TYR A 22 -3.30 8.89 -15.48
N GLU A 23 -4.22 8.05 -15.95
CA GLU A 23 -4.69 8.01 -17.33
C GLU A 23 -5.88 8.96 -17.51
N LYS A 24 -5.87 9.77 -18.57
CA LYS A 24 -6.89 10.80 -18.80
C LYS A 24 -8.24 10.24 -19.26
N ASP A 25 -8.25 9.04 -19.86
CA ASP A 25 -9.42 8.47 -20.52
C ASP A 25 -10.13 7.39 -19.67
N THR A 26 -9.58 7.01 -18.51
CA THR A 26 -10.12 5.94 -17.66
C THR A 26 -10.92 6.54 -16.52
N SER A 27 -12.22 6.82 -16.74
CA SER A 27 -13.14 7.29 -15.70
C SER A 27 -13.91 6.16 -14.99
N ASP A 28 -13.88 4.94 -15.55
CA ASP A 28 -14.61 3.80 -15.01
C ASP A 28 -13.64 2.75 -14.43
N VAL A 29 -13.93 2.33 -13.21
CA VAL A 29 -13.20 1.29 -12.51
C VAL A 29 -14.14 0.07 -12.42
N PRO A 30 -13.71 -1.13 -12.84
CA PRO A 30 -14.55 -2.32 -12.78
C PRO A 30 -15.19 -2.50 -11.40
N ALA A 31 -16.46 -2.88 -11.36
CA ALA A 31 -17.22 -2.97 -10.12
C ALA A 31 -16.59 -3.93 -9.09
N ASP A 32 -15.89 -4.97 -9.55
CA ASP A 32 -15.21 -5.98 -8.73
C ASP A 32 -13.77 -5.58 -8.32
N ALA A 33 -13.26 -4.45 -8.80
CA ALA A 33 -11.88 -4.03 -8.51
C ALA A 33 -11.65 -3.78 -7.02
N LEU A 34 -12.63 -3.21 -6.32
CA LEU A 34 -12.54 -2.99 -4.88
C LEU A 34 -12.45 -4.31 -4.10
N ASP A 35 -13.24 -5.30 -4.52
CA ASP A 35 -13.28 -6.61 -3.86
C ASP A 35 -11.94 -7.34 -4.00
N LYS A 36 -11.28 -7.21 -5.17
CA LYS A 36 -9.92 -7.72 -5.40
C LYS A 36 -8.90 -7.04 -4.46
N VAL A 37 -8.95 -5.72 -4.34
CA VAL A 37 -8.08 -4.98 -3.39
C VAL A 37 -8.33 -5.45 -1.96
N LYS A 38 -9.60 -5.58 -1.55
CA LYS A 38 -9.97 -6.05 -0.21
C LYS A 38 -9.49 -7.48 0.07
N ALA A 39 -9.57 -8.38 -0.90
CA ALA A 39 -9.09 -9.75 -0.74
C ALA A 39 -7.58 -9.80 -0.45
N VAL A 40 -6.78 -9.02 -1.19
CA VAL A 40 -5.32 -8.93 -0.96
C VAL A 40 -5.01 -8.30 0.39
N LEU A 41 -5.72 -7.22 0.77
CA LEU A 41 -5.54 -6.57 2.06
C LEU A 41 -5.94 -7.47 3.23
N ALA A 42 -6.98 -8.29 3.09
CA ALA A 42 -7.39 -9.24 4.11
C ALA A 42 -6.31 -10.30 4.39
N GLY A 43 -5.71 -10.87 3.35
CA GLY A 43 -4.59 -11.81 3.52
C GLY A 43 -3.36 -11.14 4.15
N LEU A 44 -3.06 -9.90 3.78
CA LEU A 44 -1.95 -9.15 4.37
C LEU A 44 -2.23 -8.76 5.83
N GLU A 45 -3.46 -8.41 6.17
CA GLU A 45 -3.91 -8.12 7.54
C GLU A 45 -3.73 -9.34 8.45
N GLU A 46 -4.10 -10.53 7.99
CA GLU A 46 -3.91 -11.78 8.73
C GLU A 46 -2.43 -11.99 9.10
N VAL A 47 -1.53 -11.87 8.11
CA VAL A 47 -0.10 -12.04 8.33
C VAL A 47 0.48 -10.98 9.27
N LEU A 48 0.11 -9.72 9.08
CA LEU A 48 0.61 -8.61 9.88
C LEU A 48 -0.06 -8.51 11.24
N SER A 49 -1.20 -9.17 11.48
CA SER A 49 -1.88 -9.12 12.78
C SER A 49 -0.98 -9.56 13.94
N VAL A 50 -0.08 -10.50 13.68
CA VAL A 50 0.86 -11.08 14.65
C VAL A 50 2.33 -10.72 14.40
N ARG A 51 2.62 -9.85 13.43
CA ARG A 51 4.01 -9.50 13.03
C ARG A 51 4.22 -8.00 12.92
N THR A 52 5.40 -7.55 13.32
CA THR A 52 5.81 -6.16 13.11
C THR A 52 6.30 -5.93 11.68
N PHE A 53 7.11 -6.86 11.16
CA PHE A 53 7.68 -6.86 9.82
C PHE A 53 7.39 -8.18 9.09
N LEU A 54 7.49 -8.19 7.76
CA LEU A 54 7.07 -9.31 6.92
C LEU A 54 8.03 -10.51 6.96
N VAL A 55 9.31 -10.26 7.24
CA VAL A 55 10.35 -11.29 7.29
C VAL A 55 11.20 -11.10 8.55
N GLY A 56 10.97 -11.95 9.55
CA GLY A 56 11.56 -11.80 10.88
C GLY A 56 11.07 -10.54 11.60
N GLU A 57 11.78 -10.11 12.63
CA GLU A 57 11.41 -8.95 13.47
C GLU A 57 12.25 -7.71 13.18
N ARG A 58 12.66 -7.51 11.91
CA ARG A 58 13.45 -6.35 11.47
C ARG A 58 13.01 -5.89 10.08
N LEU A 59 13.13 -4.58 9.84
CA LEU A 59 12.85 -3.98 8.53
C LEU A 59 13.71 -4.62 7.43
N SER A 60 13.06 -5.06 6.36
CA SER A 60 13.68 -5.69 5.20
C SER A 60 13.17 -5.10 3.88
N ILE A 61 13.73 -5.55 2.76
CA ILE A 61 13.24 -5.15 1.43
C ILE A 61 11.79 -5.61 1.17
N ALA A 62 11.34 -6.70 1.82
CA ALA A 62 9.95 -7.15 1.73
C ALA A 62 8.99 -6.07 2.25
N ASP A 63 9.34 -5.46 3.39
CA ASP A 63 8.55 -4.40 4.02
C ASP A 63 8.50 -3.15 3.16
N LEU A 64 9.62 -2.78 2.54
CA LEU A 64 9.70 -1.65 1.61
C LEU A 64 8.80 -1.88 0.40
N ALA A 65 8.97 -3.02 -0.29
CA ALA A 65 8.18 -3.34 -1.48
C ALA A 65 6.68 -3.28 -1.20
N VAL A 66 6.23 -3.97 -0.14
CA VAL A 66 4.81 -3.97 0.25
C VAL A 66 4.34 -2.58 0.68
N ALA A 67 5.10 -1.83 1.48
CA ALA A 67 4.68 -0.51 1.93
C ALA A 67 4.51 0.48 0.77
N PHE A 68 5.38 0.43 -0.25
CA PHE A 68 5.25 1.28 -1.44
C PHE A 68 4.06 0.88 -2.33
N SER A 69 3.75 -0.41 -2.49
CA SER A 69 2.51 -0.83 -3.17
C SER A 69 1.26 -0.42 -2.38
N ILE A 70 1.26 -0.56 -1.06
CA ILE A 70 0.16 -0.09 -0.19
C ILE A 70 -0.01 1.43 -0.23
N GLN A 71 1.07 2.19 -0.42
CA GLN A 71 0.99 3.63 -0.65
C GLN A 71 0.07 3.96 -1.84
N TRP A 72 0.17 3.20 -2.93
CA TRP A 72 -0.68 3.37 -4.10
C TRP A 72 -2.12 2.97 -3.82
N VAL A 73 -2.35 1.91 -3.05
CA VAL A 73 -3.70 1.53 -2.63
C VAL A 73 -4.38 2.71 -1.94
N TYR A 74 -3.75 3.31 -0.93
CA TYR A 74 -4.40 4.40 -0.20
C TYR A 74 -4.53 5.71 -1.00
N ARG A 75 -3.60 6.00 -1.92
CA ARG A 75 -3.61 7.27 -2.69
C ARG A 75 -4.48 7.22 -3.93
N CYS A 76 -4.51 6.10 -4.64
CA CYS A 76 -5.26 5.96 -5.88
C CYS A 76 -6.74 5.64 -5.64
N ASN A 77 -7.06 4.97 -4.52
CA ASN A 77 -8.44 4.75 -4.09
C ASN A 77 -9.02 6.00 -3.42
N ARG A 78 -9.20 7.11 -4.16
CA ARG A 78 -9.66 8.39 -3.56
C ARG A 78 -10.95 8.28 -2.72
N LYS A 79 -11.88 7.41 -3.13
CA LYS A 79 -13.16 7.18 -2.43
C LYS A 79 -13.05 6.21 -1.24
N HIS A 80 -12.12 5.25 -1.30
CA HIS A 80 -12.09 4.11 -0.37
C HIS A 80 -10.84 4.03 0.51
N GLY A 81 -9.76 4.75 0.17
CA GLY A 81 -8.45 4.61 0.82
C GLY A 81 -8.49 4.83 2.33
N HIS A 82 -9.23 5.84 2.80
CA HIS A 82 -9.42 6.06 4.23
C HIS A 82 -10.21 4.94 4.93
N THR A 83 -11.22 4.39 4.27
CA THR A 83 -12.00 3.25 4.80
C THR A 83 -11.13 2.00 4.86
N LEU A 84 -10.37 1.71 3.79
CA LEU A 84 -9.43 0.60 3.73
C LEU A 84 -8.36 0.69 4.83
N ALA A 85 -7.81 1.88 5.09
CA ALA A 85 -6.83 2.08 6.17
C ALA A 85 -7.42 1.86 7.58
N LYS A 86 -8.74 2.08 7.75
CA LYS A 86 -9.46 1.82 9.01
C LYS A 86 -9.84 0.34 9.17
N GLU A 87 -10.21 -0.32 8.08
CA GLU A 87 -10.64 -1.72 8.02
C GLU A 87 -9.44 -2.66 8.22
N TYR A 88 -8.30 -2.38 7.58
CA TYR A 88 -7.07 -3.19 7.63
C TYR A 88 -5.99 -2.49 8.47
N ARG A 89 -6.14 -2.56 9.79
CA ARG A 89 -5.36 -1.76 10.75
C ARG A 89 -3.92 -2.25 10.88
N ALA A 90 -3.67 -3.55 10.82
CA ALA A 90 -2.32 -4.10 10.86
C ALA A 90 -1.54 -3.73 9.59
N VAL A 91 -2.19 -3.75 8.42
CA VAL A 91 -1.61 -3.24 7.17
C VAL A 91 -1.28 -1.75 7.30
N TYR A 92 -2.22 -0.94 7.77
CA TYR A 92 -1.99 0.50 7.94
C TYR A 92 -0.88 0.80 8.96
N ARG A 93 -0.80 0.01 10.04
CA ARG A 93 0.29 0.11 11.03
C ARG A 93 1.63 -0.20 10.39
N HIS A 94 1.75 -1.32 9.68
CA HIS A 94 2.98 -1.70 8.97
C HIS A 94 3.43 -0.62 7.98
N TYR A 95 2.51 -0.18 7.12
CA TYR A 95 2.74 0.91 6.19
C TYR A 95 3.30 2.16 6.90
N ASN A 96 2.66 2.61 7.98
CA ASN A 96 3.16 3.77 8.72
C ASN A 96 4.53 3.55 9.35
N THR A 97 4.77 2.38 9.95
CA THR A 97 6.07 2.04 10.54
C THR A 97 7.19 2.13 9.51
N VAL A 98 6.96 1.58 8.31
CA VAL A 98 7.94 1.62 7.21
C VAL A 98 8.13 3.04 6.68
N MET A 99 7.04 3.72 6.33
CA MET A 99 7.08 5.02 5.65
C MET A 99 7.54 6.17 6.56
N ARG A 100 7.43 6.02 7.88
CA ARG A 100 7.95 6.98 8.87
C ARG A 100 9.39 6.70 9.28
N HIS A 101 10.02 5.64 8.77
CA HIS A 101 11.40 5.33 9.10
C HIS A 101 12.34 6.49 8.68
N PRO A 102 13.24 6.98 9.54
CA PRO A 102 14.03 8.20 9.27
C PRO A 102 14.82 8.16 7.96
N LYS A 103 15.39 7.00 7.61
CA LYS A 103 16.12 6.84 6.35
C LYS A 103 15.21 6.95 5.12
N ILE A 104 13.97 6.46 5.21
CA ILE A 104 12.99 6.55 4.13
C ILE A 104 12.55 8.01 3.96
N LEU A 105 12.23 8.69 5.06
CA LEU A 105 11.90 10.12 5.04
C LEU A 105 13.05 10.97 4.48
N ALA A 106 14.30 10.66 4.83
CA ALA A 106 15.47 11.36 4.31
C ALA A 106 15.60 11.22 2.78
N VAL A 107 15.43 9.99 2.26
CA VAL A 107 15.42 9.74 0.81
C VAL A 107 14.26 10.46 0.15
N MET A 108 13.03 10.31 0.65
CA MET A 108 11.86 10.98 0.07
C MET A 108 12.02 12.50 -0.02
N ARG A 109 12.56 13.13 1.04
CA ARG A 109 12.84 14.58 1.02
C ARG A 109 13.90 14.94 0.00
N ARG A 110 14.99 14.17 -0.07
CA ARG A 110 16.08 14.40 -1.03
C ARG A 110 15.59 14.32 -2.48
N GLU A 111 14.75 13.35 -2.79
CA GLU A 111 14.19 13.14 -4.13
C GLU A 111 13.01 14.08 -4.43
N GLY A 112 12.67 15.03 -3.55
CA GLY A 112 11.54 15.94 -3.75
C GLY A 112 10.18 15.25 -3.78
N ALA A 113 10.07 14.02 -3.25
CA ALA A 113 8.83 13.28 -3.25
C ALA A 113 7.80 13.97 -2.34
N ALA A 114 6.76 14.56 -2.95
CA ALA A 114 5.62 15.13 -2.24
C ALA A 114 4.75 14.05 -1.55
N LEU A 115 5.03 12.78 -1.80
CA LEU A 115 4.25 11.63 -1.38
C LEU A 115 4.72 11.10 -0.01
N GLY A 116 4.75 11.93 1.04
CA GLY A 116 5.06 11.48 2.41
C GLY A 116 4.01 10.51 3.00
N PRO A 117 4.16 10.03 4.25
CA PRO A 117 3.11 9.26 4.93
C PRO A 117 1.76 10.00 4.87
N LEU A 118 0.64 9.27 4.81
CA LEU A 118 -0.69 9.90 4.84
C LEU A 118 -0.76 10.76 6.11
N ARG A 119 -0.90 12.08 5.93
CA ARG A 119 -1.18 12.97 7.05
C ARG A 119 -2.63 12.70 7.43
N ASN A 120 -2.84 12.21 8.66
CA ASN A 120 -4.16 12.25 9.29
C ASN A 120 -4.60 13.71 9.45
#